data_AF-A0A7S2LBT8-F1
#
_entry.id   AF-A0A7S2LBT8-F1
#
_cell.length_a   1.000
_cell.length_b   1.000
_cell.length_c   1.000
_cell.angle_alpha   90.00
_cell.angle_beta   90.00
_cell.angle_gamma   90.00
#
_symmetry.space_group_name_H-M   'P 1'
#
loop_
_entity.id
_entity.type
_entity.pdbx_description
1 polymer ?
#
loop_
_entity_poly.entity_id
_entity_poly.type
_entity_poly.pdbx_seq_one_letter_code
_entity_poly.pdbx_strand_id
1 'polypeptide(L)'
;MYSGFSIDRSPNPLKGIFQIIGEEPEWITYDRWGTVLPEGRFAAKIGPEEFGDVLKKYGGDGAEEEFAALMKRMEPLSNAAQALTSLAIREDVGALLTLGRYP
;
A
#
# COMPACT_ATOMS: atom_id res chain seq x y z
N MET A 1 0.46 -7.92 -0.74
CA MET A 1 -0.11 -6.69 -0.16
C MET A 1 -1.06 -7.06 0.95
N TYR A 2 -0.64 -6.94 2.21
CA TYR A 2 -1.47 -7.17 3.41
C TYR A 2 -1.38 -5.94 4.29
N SER A 3 -1.86 -4.79 3.79
CA SER A 3 -1.71 -3.45 4.41
C SER A 3 -0.27 -3.09 4.87
N GLY A 4 0.76 -3.82 4.43
CA GLY A 4 2.13 -3.66 4.88
C GLY A 4 2.50 -4.42 6.16
N PHE A 5 1.67 -5.27 6.74
CA PHE A 5 2.02 -5.99 7.99
C PHE A 5 2.76 -7.32 7.79
N SER A 6 2.68 -7.88 6.59
CA SER A 6 3.24 -9.19 6.24
C SER A 6 4.73 -9.21 5.90
N ILE A 7 5.38 -8.05 5.87
CA ILE A 7 6.80 -7.93 5.50
C ILE A 7 7.58 -7.37 6.68
N ASP A 8 8.78 -7.90 6.92
CA ASP A 8 9.61 -7.50 8.05
C ASP A 8 10.07 -6.05 7.94
N ARG A 9 10.52 -5.62 6.75
CA ARG A 9 10.83 -4.21 6.48
C ARG A 9 9.63 -3.57 5.82
N SER A 10 8.79 -2.95 6.64
CA SER A 10 7.55 -2.34 6.19
C SER A 10 7.60 -0.82 6.30
N PRO A 11 7.17 -0.09 5.26
CA PRO A 11 6.91 1.34 5.39
C PRO A 11 5.64 1.64 6.21
N ASN A 12 4.87 0.63 6.63
CA ASN A 12 3.66 0.81 7.42
C ASN A 12 4.02 1.34 8.83
N PRO A 13 3.49 2.51 9.24
CA PRO A 13 3.81 3.13 10.52
C PRO A 13 3.43 2.26 11.73
N LEU A 14 2.28 1.58 11.65
CA LEU A 14 1.81 0.73 12.75
C LEU A 14 2.66 -0.53 12.89
N LYS A 15 3.15 -1.11 11.78
CA LYS A 15 4.10 -2.24 11.84
C LYS A 15 5.38 -1.83 12.57
N GLY A 16 5.89 -0.63 12.30
CA GLY A 16 7.04 -0.07 13.01
C GLY A 16 6.82 0.05 14.51
N ILE A 17 5.63 0.47 14.96
CA ILE A 17 5.28 0.52 16.39
C ILE A 17 5.36 -0.87 17.03
N PHE A 18 4.72 -1.87 16.41
CA PHE A 18 4.73 -3.26 16.89
C PHE A 18 6.15 -3.83 17.01
N GLN A 19 7.02 -3.50 16.05
CA GLN A 19 8.44 -3.89 16.09
C GLN A 19 9.22 -3.20 17.21
N ILE A 20 8.92 -1.94 17.51
CA ILE A 20 9.56 -1.19 18.59
C ILE A 20 9.18 -1.77 19.97
N ILE A 21 7.91 -2.15 20.15
CA ILE A 21 7.43 -2.72 21.42
C ILE A 21 7.67 -4.23 21.53
N GLY A 22 8.08 -4.89 20.44
CA GLY A 22 8.37 -6.33 20.40
C GLY A 22 7.12 -7.21 20.41
N GLU A 23 5.98 -6.71 19.92
CA GLU A 23 4.72 -7.44 19.85
C GLU A 23 4.40 -7.85 18.41
N GLU A 24 3.86 -9.06 18.23
CA GLU A 24 3.43 -9.58 16.92
C GLU A 24 2.03 -10.19 17.07
N PRO A 25 0.96 -9.40 16.88
CA PRO A 25 -0.40 -9.91 16.94
C PRO A 25 -0.69 -10.84 15.75
N GLU A 26 -1.72 -11.66 15.88
CA GLU A 26 -2.21 -12.44 14.75
C GLU A 26 -2.83 -11.53 13.69
N TRP A 27 -2.26 -11.53 12.48
CA TRP A 27 -2.76 -10.74 11.37
C TRP A 27 -3.81 -11.50 10.58
N ILE A 28 -5.05 -11.01 10.59
CA ILE A 28 -6.10 -11.51 9.71
C ILE A 28 -5.80 -11.06 8.28
N THR A 29 -5.69 -12.00 7.37
CA THR A 29 -5.43 -11.74 5.96
C THR A 29 -6.71 -11.62 5.17
N TYR A 30 -6.75 -10.65 4.26
CA TYR A 30 -7.82 -10.46 3.29
C TYR A 30 -7.21 -9.92 2.01
N ASP A 31 -7.82 -10.26 0.88
CA ASP A 31 -7.34 -9.88 -0.45
C ASP A 31 -8.33 -8.98 -1.19
N ARG A 32 -9.49 -8.65 -0.59
CA ARG A 32 -10.56 -7.87 -1.24
C ARG A 32 -11.16 -6.82 -0.32
N TRP A 33 -11.58 -5.71 -0.93
CA TRP A 33 -12.41 -4.66 -0.31
C TRP A 33 -13.81 -4.69 -0.90
N GLY A 34 -14.83 -4.55 -0.04
CA GLY A 34 -16.19 -4.31 -0.50
C GLY A 34 -16.33 -2.88 -1.02
N THR A 35 -16.66 -2.73 -2.30
CA THR A 35 -16.90 -1.44 -2.96
C THR A 35 -18.37 -1.28 -3.27
N VAL A 36 -18.92 -0.12 -2.97
CA VAL A 36 -20.32 0.23 -3.22
C VAL A 36 -20.36 1.44 -4.15
N LEU A 37 -21.06 1.27 -5.26
CA LEU A 37 -21.40 2.32 -6.22
C LEU A 37 -22.93 2.44 -6.30
N PRO A 38 -23.48 3.57 -6.78
CA PRO A 38 -24.92 3.67 -7.04
C PRO A 38 -25.46 2.55 -7.94
N GLU A 39 -24.64 2.05 -8.86
CA GLU A 39 -24.97 1.02 -9.84
C GLU A 39 -24.82 -0.42 -9.29
N GLY A 40 -24.24 -0.60 -8.10
CA GLY A 40 -24.12 -1.93 -7.48
C GLY A 40 -22.97 -2.09 -6.49
N ARG A 41 -22.71 -3.34 -6.10
CA ARG A 41 -21.64 -3.72 -5.16
C ARG A 41 -20.72 -4.76 -5.79
N PHE A 42 -19.43 -4.63 -5.56
CA PHE A 42 -18.43 -5.63 -5.98
C PHE A 42 -17.29 -5.72 -4.97
N ALA A 43 -16.54 -6.82 -5.02
CA ALA A 43 -15.37 -7.04 -4.16
C ALA A 43 -14.10 -6.77 -4.97
N ALA A 44 -13.52 -5.58 -4.81
CA ALA A 44 -12.29 -5.18 -5.49
C ALA A 44 -11.09 -5.88 -4.85
N LYS A 45 -10.30 -6.63 -5.63
CA LYS A 45 -9.06 -7.21 -5.13
C LYS A 45 -8.02 -6.12 -4.85
N ILE A 46 -7.20 -6.36 -3.83
CA ILE A 46 -6.10 -5.49 -3.45
C ILE A 46 -4.96 -5.67 -4.43
N GLY A 47 -4.55 -4.58 -5.07
CA GLY A 47 -3.43 -4.55 -6.00
C GLY A 47 -3.87 -4.38 -7.45
N PRO A 48 -2.90 -4.15 -8.35
CA PRO A 48 -3.17 -3.71 -9.72
C PRO A 48 -3.69 -4.82 -10.64
N GLU A 49 -3.41 -6.09 -10.33
CA GLU A 49 -3.60 -7.23 -11.26
C GLU A 49 -5.06 -7.49 -11.66
N GLU A 50 -6.02 -7.25 -10.76
CA GLU A 50 -7.46 -7.45 -11.03
C GLU A 50 -8.23 -6.12 -11.15
N PHE A 51 -7.55 -4.97 -11.05
CA PHE A 51 -8.22 -3.67 -11.21
C PHE A 51 -8.65 -3.43 -12.66
N GLY A 52 -8.01 -4.07 -13.63
CA GLY A 52 -8.44 -4.04 -15.04
C GLY A 52 -9.87 -4.53 -15.25
N ASP A 53 -10.31 -5.59 -14.55
CA ASP A 53 -11.68 -6.10 -14.65
C ASP A 53 -12.71 -5.11 -14.10
N VAL A 54 -12.32 -4.32 -13.10
CA VAL A 54 -13.13 -3.22 -12.57
C VAL A 54 -13.26 -2.11 -13.61
N LEU A 55 -12.16 -1.74 -14.26
CA LEU A 55 -12.15 -0.71 -15.30
C LEU A 55 -12.96 -1.12 -16.53
N LYS A 56 -12.85 -2.37 -16.98
CA LYS A 56 -13.69 -2.92 -18.07
C LYS A 56 -15.17 -2.82 -17.77
N LYS A 57 -15.55 -3.07 -16.51
CA LYS A 57 -16.96 -3.12 -16.11
C LYS A 57 -17.54 -1.76 -15.79
N TYR A 58 -16.75 -0.84 -15.21
CA TYR A 58 -17.26 0.41 -14.63
C TYR A 58 -16.54 1.68 -15.11
N GLY A 59 -15.41 1.56 -15.82
CA GLY A 59 -14.56 2.70 -16.20
C GLY A 59 -15.00 3.44 -17.46
N GLY A 60 -15.72 2.77 -18.37
CA GLY A 60 -16.07 3.32 -19.69
C GLY A 60 -14.96 3.16 -20.72
N ASP A 61 -15.19 3.69 -21.93
CA ASP A 61 -14.27 3.54 -23.06
C ASP A 61 -12.92 4.23 -22.78
N GLY A 62 -11.81 3.52 -22.99
CA GLY A 62 -10.44 4.05 -22.80
C GLY A 62 -9.91 4.01 -21.36
N ALA A 63 -10.71 3.58 -20.38
CA ALA A 63 -10.33 3.64 -18.97
C ALA A 63 -9.13 2.75 -18.61
N GLU A 64 -8.97 1.59 -19.28
CA GLU A 64 -7.81 0.72 -19.06
C GLU A 64 -6.51 1.38 -19.54
N GLU A 65 -6.53 2.01 -20.72
CA GLU A 65 -5.38 2.70 -21.29
C GLU A 65 -4.97 3.91 -20.44
N GLU A 66 -5.95 4.71 -20.02
CA GLU A 66 -5.71 5.88 -19.15
C GLU A 66 -5.12 5.46 -17.80
N PHE A 67 -5.67 4.41 -17.19
CA PHE A 67 -5.16 3.89 -15.92
C PHE A 67 -3.74 3.33 -16.07
N ALA A 68 -3.45 2.58 -17.14
CA ALA A 68 -2.11 2.07 -17.42
C ALA A 68 -1.09 3.22 -17.59
N ALA A 69 -1.48 4.29 -18.30
CA ALA A 69 -0.65 5.48 -18.47
C ALA A 69 -0.40 6.20 -17.13
N LEU A 70 -1.43 6.31 -16.28
CA LEU A 70 -1.30 6.86 -14.93
C LEU A 70 -0.33 6.02 -14.10
N MET A 71 -0.52 4.70 -14.03
CA MET A 71 0.33 3.81 -13.23
C MET A 71 1.80 3.90 -13.66
N LYS A 72 2.07 3.95 -14.97
CA LYS A 72 3.43 4.16 -15.50
C LYS A 72 4.03 5.50 -15.05
N ARG A 73 3.24 6.58 -15.03
CA ARG A 73 3.69 7.89 -14.58
C ARG A 73 3.91 7.94 -13.06
N MET A 74 3.13 7.17 -12.30
CA MET A 74 3.17 7.13 -10.84
C MET A 74 4.27 6.24 -10.27
N GLU A 75 4.83 5.31 -11.07
CA GLU A 75 5.87 4.37 -10.65
C GLU A 75 7.03 5.02 -9.84
N PRO A 76 7.69 6.09 -10.28
CA PRO A 76 8.78 6.69 -9.50
C PRO A 76 8.30 7.25 -8.15
N LEU A 77 7.10 7.82 -8.07
CA LEU A 77 6.56 8.32 -6.81
C LEU A 77 6.18 7.16 -5.88
N SER A 78 5.59 6.08 -6.42
CA SER A 78 5.29 4.88 -5.66
C SER A 78 6.56 4.27 -5.06
N ASN A 79 7.65 4.20 -5.83
CA ASN A 79 8.94 3.71 -5.37
C ASN A 79 9.52 4.61 -4.27
N ALA A 80 9.45 5.94 -4.44
CA ALA A 80 9.91 6.89 -3.43
C ALA A 80 9.09 6.80 -2.12
N ALA A 81 7.77 6.69 -2.23
CA ALA A 81 6.87 6.55 -1.09
C ALA A 81 7.10 5.24 -0.33
N GLN A 82 7.38 4.13 -1.03
CA GLN A 82 7.71 2.85 -0.40
C GLN A 82 9.11 2.84 0.23
N ALA A 83 10.06 3.61 -0.30
CA ALA A 83 11.41 3.72 0.25
C ALA A 83 11.48 4.57 1.54
N LEU A 84 10.54 5.51 1.72
CA LEU A 84 10.47 6.38 2.89
C LEU A 84 9.55 5.77 3.95
N THR A 85 10.14 5.09 4.94
CA THR A 85 9.40 4.72 6.15
C THR A 85 9.00 5.97 6.95
N SER A 86 7.83 5.93 7.58
CA SER A 86 7.39 6.97 8.52
C SER A 86 8.42 7.25 9.63
N LEU A 87 9.26 6.27 9.99
CA LEU A 87 10.34 6.42 10.97
C LEU A 87 11.45 7.38 10.50
N ALA A 88 11.55 7.63 9.19
CA ALA A 88 12.51 8.56 8.61
C ALA A 88 12.02 10.03 8.64
N ILE A 89 10.77 10.28 9.04
CA ILE A 89 10.18 11.62 9.09
C ILE A 89 10.59 12.31 10.41
N ARG A 90 11.88 12.68 10.49
CA ARG A 90 12.43 13.59 11.50
C ARG A 90 13.68 14.27 10.92
N GLU A 91 13.90 15.53 11.28
CA GLU A 91 14.96 16.37 10.68
C GLU A 91 16.32 16.28 11.39
N ASP A 92 16.46 15.39 12.38
CA ASP A 92 17.67 15.27 13.20
C ASP A 92 18.43 13.95 12.97
N VAL A 93 19.69 13.92 13.41
CA VAL A 93 20.61 12.76 13.28
C VAL A 93 20.05 11.49 13.94
N GLY A 94 19.11 11.62 14.88
CA GLY A 94 18.39 10.50 15.47
C GLY A 94 17.57 9.67 14.47
N ALA A 95 17.27 10.21 13.27
CA ALA A 95 16.74 9.42 12.16
C ALA A 95 17.64 8.23 11.83
N LEU A 96 18.96 8.46 11.72
CA LEU A 96 19.92 7.42 11.37
C LEU A 96 20.02 6.34 12.47
N LEU A 97 19.98 6.75 13.73
CA LEU A 97 19.97 5.81 14.87
C LEU A 97 18.69 4.97 14.90
N THR A 98 17.55 5.58 14.58
CA THR A 98 16.24 4.91 14.57
C THR A 98 16.19 3.89 13.43
N LEU A 99 16.58 4.28 12.22
CA LEU A 99 16.62 3.42 11.03
C LEU A 99 17.69 2.31 11.11
N GLY A 100 18.77 2.53 11.87
CA GLY A 100 19.78 1.51 12.11
C GLY A 100 19.34 0.45 13.13
N ARG A 101 18.42 0.81 14.04
CA ARG A 101 17.93 -0.06 15.11
C ARG A 101 16.65 -0.80 14.74
N TYR A 102 15.75 -0.15 14.02
CA TYR A 102 14.42 -0.67 13.68
C TYR A 102 14.27 -0.77 12.16
N PRO A 103 13.66 -1.87 11.66
CA PRO A 103 13.56 -2.20 10.24
C PRO A 103 12.65 -1.28 9.42
#